data_AF-A0A7V6LFF5-F1
#
_entry.id   AF-A0A7V6LFF5-F1
#
_cell.length_a   1.000
_cell.length_b   1.000
_cell.length_c   1.000
_cell.angle_alpha   90.00
_cell.angle_beta   90.00
_cell.angle_gamma   90.00
#
_symmetry.space_group_name_H-M   'P 1'
#
loop_
_entity.id
_entity.type
_entity.pdbx_description
1 polymer ?
#
loop_
_entity_poly.entity_id
_entity_poly.type
_entity_poly.pdbx_seq_one_letter_code
_entity_poly.pdbx_strand_id
1 'polypeptide(L)'
;MKKIPRPETFRDFSEPNAFKIWMKWAMGVAVVACVGGLLICASMEGCRKGQPAPDDQTAETKPKVETPSTEPAPDLHRPVREAPAAFPPDSNMPRGKEIYASGPIDLATFDPKRDLMRFEDPRVWFESDHAKDDDDEDDHLIHRAMEVPLRRLVNLVEQKKGKLKVQDAFRHAAKNRIHMARSLHCEGRAIDLTCEGMSLSELAKLCWQAGFDFVLYETPRTSGPHLHCSVKRAPDAPLPPRPAKK
;
A
#
# COMPACT_ATOMS: atom_id res chain seq x y z
N MET A 1 42.91 -44.05 -22.26
CA MET A 1 41.76 -43.16 -21.99
C MET A 1 40.97 -43.74 -20.83
N LYS A 2 41.07 -43.14 -19.64
CA LYS A 2 40.44 -43.65 -18.40
C LYS A 2 39.00 -43.15 -18.31
N LYS A 3 38.05 -44.08 -18.12
CA LYS A 3 36.60 -43.84 -18.08
C LYS A 3 36.25 -43.02 -16.83
N ILE A 4 35.56 -41.90 -17.02
CA ILE A 4 34.95 -41.09 -15.95
C ILE A 4 33.69 -41.83 -15.46
N PRO A 5 33.51 -42.06 -14.14
CA PRO A 5 32.29 -42.70 -13.64
C PRO A 5 31.09 -41.74 -13.75
N ARG A 6 29.92 -42.29 -14.10
CA ARG A 6 28.66 -41.53 -14.14
C ARG A 6 28.26 -41.10 -12.72
N PRO A 7 27.65 -39.90 -12.55
CA PRO A 7 27.10 -39.50 -11.26
C PRO A 7 25.94 -40.42 -10.88
N GLU A 8 25.91 -40.85 -9.63
CA GLU A 8 24.85 -41.68 -9.06
C GLU A 8 23.52 -40.91 -9.09
N THR A 9 22.63 -41.32 -9.98
CA THR A 9 21.23 -40.91 -9.96
C THR A 9 20.49 -41.60 -8.83
N PHE A 10 19.73 -40.80 -8.07
CA PHE A 10 18.53 -41.19 -7.32
C PHE A 10 18.71 -42.39 -6.37
N ARG A 11 19.17 -42.11 -5.15
CA ARG A 11 19.02 -43.03 -4.02
C ARG A 11 17.59 -42.96 -3.48
N ASP A 12 16.93 -44.10 -3.60
CA ASP A 12 15.83 -44.67 -2.83
C ASP A 12 15.36 -43.88 -1.59
N PHE A 13 14.07 -43.51 -1.58
CA PHE A 13 13.38 -42.76 -0.51
C PHE A 13 12.71 -43.71 0.50
N SER A 14 13.40 -44.76 0.94
CA SER A 14 12.86 -45.73 1.90
C SER A 14 13.53 -45.75 3.29
N GLU A 15 14.41 -44.80 3.60
CA GLU A 15 15.01 -44.72 4.96
C GLU A 15 14.24 -43.79 5.91
N PRO A 16 13.73 -44.29 7.07
CA PRO A 16 12.87 -43.54 7.98
C PRO A 16 13.56 -42.47 8.84
N ASN A 17 14.76 -42.01 8.48
CA ASN A 17 15.53 -41.05 9.30
C ASN A 17 16.21 -39.90 8.52
N ALA A 18 15.91 -39.70 7.24
CA ALA A 18 16.48 -38.62 6.43
C ALA A 18 16.26 -37.21 7.03
N PHE A 19 15.08 -36.97 7.61
CA PHE A 19 14.75 -35.69 8.25
C PHE A 19 15.61 -35.40 9.49
N LYS A 20 15.89 -36.41 10.32
CA LYS A 20 16.72 -36.26 11.53
C LYS A 20 18.19 -36.03 11.17
N ILE A 21 18.68 -36.64 10.09
CA ILE A 21 20.05 -36.44 9.61
C ILE A 21 20.22 -35.01 9.07
N TRP A 22 19.26 -34.52 8.27
CA TRP A 22 19.28 -33.15 7.77
C TRP A 22 19.23 -32.11 8.89
N MET A 23 18.37 -32.32 9.90
CA MET A 23 18.21 -31.38 11.01
C MET A 23 19.46 -31.32 11.92
N LYS A 24 20.20 -32.43 12.08
CA LYS A 24 21.50 -32.44 12.80
C LYS A 24 22.58 -31.65 12.05
N TRP A 25 22.61 -31.73 10.71
CA TRP A 25 23.54 -30.93 9.90
C TRP A 25 23.19 -29.44 9.93
N ALA A 26 21.90 -29.08 9.86
CA ALA A 26 21.46 -27.69 9.94
C ALA A 26 21.79 -27.03 11.30
N MET A 27 21.61 -27.75 12.41
CA MET A 27 22.01 -27.26 13.74
C MET A 27 23.52 -27.08 13.89
N GLY A 28 24.33 -27.98 13.31
CA GLY A 28 25.79 -27.88 13.33
C GLY A 28 26.32 -26.63 12.61
N VAL A 29 25.72 -26.28 11.47
CA VAL A 29 26.08 -25.07 10.69
C VAL A 29 25.69 -23.78 11.44
N ALA A 30 24.54 -23.78 12.11
CA ALA A 30 24.08 -22.61 12.88
C ALA A 30 24.99 -22.31 14.10
N VAL A 31 25.47 -23.33 14.80
CA VAL A 31 26.36 -23.16 15.96
C VAL A 31 27.73 -22.61 15.54
N VAL A 32 28.28 -23.06 14.41
CA VAL A 32 29.57 -22.55 13.89
C VAL A 32 29.46 -21.10 13.43
N ALA A 33 28.34 -20.70 12.82
CA ALA A 33 28.10 -19.30 12.42
C ALA A 33 27.97 -18.36 13.63
N CYS A 34 27.31 -18.79 14.71
CA CYS A 34 27.15 -17.97 15.92
C CYS A 34 28.46 -17.80 16.70
N VAL A 35 29.30 -18.84 16.80
CA VAL A 35 30.61 -18.75 17.49
C VAL A 35 31.62 -17.98 16.66
N GLY A 36 31.59 -18.11 15.32
CA GLY A 36 32.41 -17.31 14.41
C GLY A 36 32.05 -15.81 14.41
N GLY A 37 30.75 -15.48 14.49
CA GLY A 37 30.28 -14.09 14.55
C GLY A 37 30.65 -13.37 15.85
N LEU A 38 30.62 -14.06 16.99
CA LEU A 38 30.98 -13.48 18.30
C LEU A 38 32.49 -13.17 18.43
N LEU A 39 33.36 -13.93 17.74
CA LEU A 39 34.81 -13.68 17.73
C LEU A 39 35.20 -12.48 16.83
N ILE A 40 34.41 -12.18 15.81
CA ILE A 40 34.60 -11.00 14.95
C ILE A 40 34.13 -9.71 15.65
N CYS A 41 33.04 -9.78 16.43
CA CYS A 41 32.54 -8.64 17.20
C CYS A 41 33.45 -8.27 18.39
N ALA A 42 34.22 -9.21 18.95
CA ALA A 42 35.16 -8.94 20.05
C ALA A 42 36.48 -8.29 19.60
N SER A 43 36.70 -8.07 18.29
CA SER A 43 37.96 -7.53 17.74
C SER A 43 37.88 -6.08 17.22
N MET A 44 36.75 -5.38 17.42
CA MET A 44 36.60 -3.96 17.00
C MET A 44 36.43 -2.97 18.16
N GLU A 45 36.48 -3.42 19.40
CA GLU A 45 36.41 -2.56 20.59
C GLU A 45 37.82 -2.15 21.05
N GLY A 46 38.52 -1.32 20.27
CA GLY A 46 39.88 -0.95 20.65
C GLY A 46 40.61 -0.06 19.67
N CYS A 47 40.11 1.16 19.43
CA CYS A 47 40.92 2.38 19.22
C CYS A 47 40.04 3.55 18.77
N ARG A 48 39.69 4.47 19.69
CA ARG A 48 39.68 5.91 19.37
C ARG A 48 39.70 6.75 20.65
N LYS A 49 40.91 7.01 21.15
CA LYS A 49 41.18 8.14 22.04
C LYS A 49 41.52 9.35 21.17
N GLY A 50 40.79 10.44 21.40
CA GLY A 50 41.27 11.82 21.45
C GLY A 50 41.80 12.48 20.18
N GLN A 51 41.00 13.38 19.60
CA GLN A 51 41.49 14.65 19.07
C GLN A 51 40.39 15.72 19.17
N PRO A 52 40.76 17.01 19.35
CA PRO A 52 39.88 18.03 19.93
C PRO A 52 38.89 18.59 18.92
N ALA A 53 37.81 19.17 19.45
CA ALA A 53 36.79 19.88 18.70
C ALA A 53 37.40 21.07 17.93
N PRO A 54 37.01 21.30 16.66
CA PRO A 54 37.21 22.58 16.02
C PRO A 54 36.05 23.52 16.34
N ASP A 55 36.42 24.79 16.42
CA ASP A 55 35.69 25.92 16.96
C ASP A 55 34.30 26.18 16.36
N ASP A 56 33.50 26.82 17.21
CA ASP A 56 32.30 27.60 16.88
C ASP A 56 32.49 28.42 15.59
N GLN A 57 31.79 28.00 14.53
CA GLN A 57 31.24 28.93 13.56
C GLN A 57 29.75 28.66 13.46
N THR A 58 29.02 29.49 14.20
CA THR A 58 27.58 29.71 14.07
C THR A 58 27.29 30.16 12.63
N ALA A 59 27.05 29.20 11.73
CA ALA A 59 26.35 29.48 10.49
C ALA A 59 24.87 29.59 10.84
N GLU A 60 24.39 30.82 11.02
CA GLU A 60 22.97 31.14 11.06
C GLU A 60 22.30 30.54 9.82
N THR A 61 21.64 29.40 10.02
CA THR A 61 20.71 28.86 9.03
C THR A 61 19.50 29.79 9.07
N LYS A 62 19.52 30.82 8.22
CA LYS A 62 18.33 31.62 7.94
C LYS A 62 17.20 30.66 7.57
N PRO A 63 16.00 30.81 8.16
CA PRO A 63 14.86 30.00 7.76
C PRO A 63 14.66 30.21 6.26
N LYS A 64 14.72 29.10 5.51
CA LYS A 64 14.28 29.08 4.12
C LYS A 64 12.81 29.45 4.16
N VAL A 65 12.51 30.70 3.82
CA VAL A 65 11.15 31.16 3.58
C VAL A 65 10.60 30.24 2.51
N GLU A 66 9.75 29.30 2.91
CA GLU A 66 8.94 28.53 1.99
C GLU A 66 8.06 29.53 1.27
N THR A 67 8.44 29.84 0.03
CA THR A 67 7.58 30.59 -0.88
C THR A 67 6.22 29.89 -0.90
N PRO A 68 5.11 30.58 -0.61
CA PRO A 68 3.80 29.96 -0.65
C PRO A 68 3.59 29.30 -2.01
N SER A 69 3.18 28.02 -2.00
CA SER A 69 2.78 27.33 -3.21
C SER A 69 1.79 28.21 -3.99
N THR A 70 2.18 28.64 -5.19
CA THR A 70 1.35 29.46 -6.07
C THR A 70 0.28 28.64 -6.79
N GLU A 71 0.18 27.33 -6.52
CA GLU A 71 -0.84 26.49 -7.14
C GLU A 71 -2.21 26.84 -6.55
N PRO A 72 -3.21 27.15 -7.39
CA PRO A 72 -4.56 27.40 -6.91
C PRO A 72 -5.08 26.13 -6.22
N ALA A 73 -5.86 26.34 -5.16
CA ALA A 73 -6.51 25.23 -4.45
C ALA A 73 -7.28 24.32 -5.45
N PRO A 74 -7.26 22.99 -5.25
CA PRO A 74 -7.89 22.08 -6.19
C PRO A 74 -9.39 22.33 -6.30
N ASP A 75 -9.94 22.34 -7.51
CA ASP A 75 -11.39 22.39 -7.72
C ASP A 75 -12.02 21.08 -7.25
N LEU A 76 -12.87 21.15 -6.22
CA LEU A 76 -13.53 19.98 -5.63
C LEU A 76 -14.95 19.74 -6.17
N HIS A 77 -15.47 20.57 -7.07
CA HIS A 77 -16.87 20.50 -7.52
C HIS A 77 -17.02 20.04 -8.97
N ARG A 78 -15.93 20.06 -9.74
CA ARG A 78 -15.93 19.66 -11.15
C ARG A 78 -15.14 18.37 -11.39
N PRO A 79 -15.57 17.53 -12.35
CA PRO A 79 -14.78 16.41 -12.85
C PRO A 79 -13.39 16.85 -13.32
N VAL A 80 -12.36 16.05 -13.02
CA VAL A 80 -10.99 16.22 -13.54
C VAL A 80 -10.70 15.32 -14.73
N ARG A 81 -11.64 14.43 -15.09
CA ARG A 81 -11.57 13.55 -16.26
C ARG A 81 -12.94 13.44 -16.92
N GLU A 82 -12.94 13.07 -18.19
CA GLU A 82 -14.16 12.67 -18.90
C GLU A 82 -14.72 11.36 -18.35
N ALA A 83 -16.05 11.27 -18.28
CA ALA A 83 -16.71 10.02 -17.90
C ALA A 83 -16.51 8.96 -19.00
N PRO A 84 -16.14 7.71 -18.66
CA PRO A 84 -16.17 6.64 -19.64
C PRO A 84 -17.62 6.33 -20.03
N ALA A 85 -17.82 5.92 -21.28
CA ALA A 85 -19.15 5.57 -21.79
C ALA A 85 -19.82 4.46 -20.94
N ALA A 86 -19.04 3.46 -20.51
CA ALA A 86 -19.50 2.36 -19.67
C ALA A 86 -18.43 1.96 -18.66
N PHE A 87 -18.87 1.42 -17.53
CA PHE A 87 -18.03 0.81 -16.50
C PHE A 87 -18.67 -0.51 -16.04
N PRO A 88 -18.49 -1.62 -16.78
CA PRO A 88 -19.14 -2.88 -16.46
C PRO A 88 -18.53 -3.54 -15.20
N PRO A 89 -19.23 -4.49 -14.58
CA PRO A 89 -18.66 -5.33 -13.52
C PRO A 89 -17.35 -6.01 -13.95
N ASP A 90 -16.47 -6.29 -12.99
CA ASP A 90 -15.14 -6.89 -13.19
C ASP A 90 -14.26 -6.15 -14.22
N SER A 91 -14.37 -4.82 -14.23
CA SER A 91 -13.57 -3.96 -15.08
C SER A 91 -12.88 -2.86 -14.29
N ASN A 92 -11.80 -2.31 -14.86
CA ASN A 92 -11.04 -1.26 -14.21
C ASN A 92 -10.59 -0.16 -15.17
N MET A 93 -10.32 1.00 -14.59
CA MET A 93 -9.70 2.14 -15.25
C MET A 93 -8.55 2.71 -14.39
N PRO A 94 -7.37 2.94 -15.00
CA PRO A 94 -6.99 2.49 -16.33
C PRO A 94 -6.97 0.96 -16.41
N ARG A 95 -7.09 0.42 -17.63
CA ARG A 95 -7.00 -1.04 -17.84
C ARG A 95 -5.63 -1.55 -17.40
N GLY A 96 -5.62 -2.61 -16.59
CA GLY A 96 -4.41 -3.29 -16.16
C GLY A 96 -4.40 -3.61 -14.67
N LYS A 97 -3.21 -3.70 -14.08
CA LYS A 97 -3.02 -3.92 -12.64
C LYS A 97 -2.89 -2.59 -11.92
N GLU A 98 -3.45 -2.50 -10.72
CA GLU A 98 -3.38 -1.34 -9.83
C GLU A 98 -1.95 -0.79 -9.65
N ILE A 99 -0.97 -1.68 -9.48
CA ILE A 99 0.45 -1.30 -9.28
C ILE A 99 1.02 -0.37 -10.37
N TYR A 100 0.50 -0.43 -11.59
CA TYR A 100 0.95 0.43 -12.70
C TYR A 100 0.19 1.75 -12.79
N ALA A 101 -0.85 1.94 -11.97
CA ALA A 101 -1.66 3.14 -11.91
C ALA A 101 -1.39 3.91 -10.61
N SER A 102 -1.45 3.21 -9.47
CA SER A 102 -1.33 3.77 -8.12
C SER A 102 0.04 3.53 -7.48
N GLY A 103 0.94 2.81 -8.17
CA GLY A 103 2.24 2.41 -7.65
C GLY A 103 2.18 1.21 -6.69
N PRO A 104 3.33 0.61 -6.34
CA PRO A 104 3.39 -0.49 -5.38
C PRO A 104 3.14 -0.01 -3.96
N ILE A 105 2.76 -0.94 -3.08
CA ILE A 105 2.88 -0.78 -1.64
C ILE A 105 4.35 -0.59 -1.25
N ASP A 106 4.61 0.27 -0.27
CA ASP A 106 5.90 0.58 0.34
C ASP A 106 5.74 0.81 1.86
N LEU A 107 5.51 -0.29 2.58
CA LEU A 107 5.38 -0.30 4.05
C LEU A 107 6.69 0.05 4.76
N ALA A 108 7.84 -0.04 4.08
CA ALA A 108 9.13 0.27 4.67
C ALA A 108 9.29 1.78 4.92
N THR A 109 8.68 2.61 4.08
CA THR A 109 8.73 4.06 4.21
C THR A 109 7.44 4.68 4.74
N PHE A 110 6.35 3.91 4.77
CA PHE A 110 5.05 4.34 5.29
C PHE A 110 5.12 4.65 6.79
N ASP A 111 4.63 5.82 7.18
CA ASP A 111 4.48 6.24 8.58
C ASP A 111 3.03 6.68 8.80
N PRO A 112 2.23 5.93 9.57
CA PRO A 112 0.83 6.28 9.86
C PRO A 112 0.63 7.71 10.37
N LYS A 113 1.57 8.25 11.17
CA LYS A 113 1.43 9.61 11.73
C LYS A 113 1.65 10.70 10.69
N ARG A 114 2.53 10.44 9.72
CA ARG A 114 2.85 11.37 8.64
C ARG A 114 1.84 11.27 7.51
N ASP A 115 1.54 10.05 7.10
CA ASP A 115 0.91 9.74 5.81
C ASP A 115 -0.61 9.63 5.90
N LEU A 116 -1.16 9.23 7.07
CA LEU A 116 -2.60 9.18 7.27
C LEU A 116 -3.16 10.50 7.78
N MET A 117 -4.43 10.70 7.47
CA MET A 117 -5.28 11.71 8.08
C MET A 117 -6.66 11.10 8.37
N ARG A 118 -7.37 11.71 9.31
CA ARG A 118 -8.76 11.37 9.60
C ARG A 118 -9.68 12.19 8.70
N PHE A 119 -10.45 11.51 7.86
CA PHE A 119 -11.41 12.09 6.94
C PHE A 119 -12.81 12.02 7.54
N GLU A 120 -13.44 13.19 7.64
CA GLU A 120 -14.80 13.32 8.16
C GLU A 120 -15.63 14.16 7.19
N ASP A 121 -16.80 13.64 6.85
CA ASP A 121 -17.81 14.34 6.10
C ASP A 121 -19.20 13.80 6.50
N PRO A 122 -20.10 14.63 7.05
CA PRO A 122 -21.40 14.16 7.54
C PRO A 122 -22.33 13.64 6.44
N ARG A 123 -21.99 13.85 5.17
CA ARG A 123 -22.73 13.30 4.02
C ARG A 123 -22.35 11.86 3.69
N VAL A 124 -21.22 11.38 4.24
CA VAL A 124 -20.67 10.05 3.98
C VAL A 124 -21.06 9.11 5.12
N TRP A 125 -21.43 7.90 4.76
CA TRP A 125 -21.63 6.81 5.71
C TRP A 125 -20.36 5.96 5.78
N PHE A 126 -19.83 5.71 6.97
CA PHE A 126 -18.65 4.88 7.20
C PHE A 126 -19.08 3.57 7.88
N GLU A 127 -18.56 2.43 7.43
CA GLU A 127 -18.92 1.12 7.96
C GLU A 127 -18.44 0.94 9.41
N SER A 128 -17.22 1.40 9.71
CA SER A 128 -16.62 1.42 11.06
C SER A 128 -17.44 2.16 12.11
N ASP A 129 -18.23 3.19 11.76
CA ASP A 129 -19.17 3.87 12.69
C ASP A 129 -20.33 2.97 13.14
N HIS A 130 -20.51 1.83 12.47
CA HIS A 130 -21.60 0.87 12.68
C HIS A 130 -21.09 -0.55 12.94
N ALA A 131 -19.78 -0.73 13.06
CA ALA A 131 -19.17 -1.99 13.42
C ALA A 131 -19.46 -2.35 14.89
N LYS A 132 -19.32 -3.63 15.22
CA LYS A 132 -19.38 -4.10 16.61
C LYS A 132 -18.04 -3.82 17.30
N ASP A 133 -18.05 -3.74 18.63
CA ASP A 133 -16.90 -3.38 19.48
C ASP A 133 -15.63 -4.27 19.31
N ASP A 134 -15.67 -5.33 18.50
CA ASP A 134 -14.55 -6.24 18.25
C ASP A 134 -13.80 -6.00 16.93
N ASP A 135 -14.25 -5.07 16.08
CA ASP A 135 -13.48 -4.61 14.92
C ASP A 135 -12.62 -3.40 15.29
N ASP A 136 -11.35 -3.44 14.88
CA ASP A 136 -10.39 -2.37 15.08
C ASP A 136 -10.13 -1.57 13.81
N GLU A 137 -11.06 -1.66 12.86
CA GLU A 137 -11.16 -0.88 11.65
C GLU A 137 -11.55 0.56 11.93
N ASP A 138 -10.93 1.47 11.20
CA ASP A 138 -11.22 2.89 11.24
C ASP A 138 -11.18 3.44 9.80
N ASP A 139 -12.34 3.42 9.14
CA ASP A 139 -12.48 3.80 7.72
C ASP A 139 -12.32 5.30 7.50
N HIS A 140 -12.25 6.07 8.58
CA HIS A 140 -11.92 7.48 8.49
C HIS A 140 -10.43 7.70 8.24
N LEU A 141 -9.57 6.72 8.53
CA LEU A 141 -8.15 6.84 8.28
C LEU A 141 -7.86 6.59 6.80
N ILE A 142 -7.41 7.64 6.11
CA ILE A 142 -7.01 7.58 4.70
C ILE A 142 -5.63 8.18 4.53
N HIS A 143 -4.91 7.77 3.49
CA HIS A 143 -3.69 8.44 3.08
C HIS A 143 -4.00 9.87 2.65
N ARG A 144 -3.14 10.85 2.95
CA ARG A 144 -3.36 12.27 2.59
C ARG A 144 -3.65 12.51 1.11
N ALA A 145 -3.01 11.75 0.23
CA ALA A 145 -3.25 11.79 -1.22
C ALA A 145 -4.70 11.44 -1.63
N MET A 146 -5.44 10.74 -0.78
CA MET A 146 -6.83 10.35 -1.00
C MET A 146 -7.82 11.51 -0.77
N GLU A 147 -7.44 12.53 0.02
CA GLU A 147 -8.36 13.58 0.45
C GLU A 147 -9.02 14.32 -0.71
N VAL A 148 -8.21 14.79 -1.67
CA VAL A 148 -8.71 15.57 -2.81
C VAL A 148 -9.67 14.77 -3.68
N PRO A 149 -9.34 13.56 -4.18
CA PRO A 149 -10.28 12.77 -4.97
C PRO A 149 -11.51 12.35 -4.15
N LEU A 150 -11.38 12.02 -2.87
CA LEU A 150 -12.52 11.63 -2.03
C LEU A 150 -13.47 12.81 -1.79
N ARG A 151 -12.98 14.00 -1.41
CA ARG A 151 -13.82 15.21 -1.27
C ARG A 151 -14.55 15.56 -2.57
N ARG A 152 -13.85 15.46 -3.69
CA ARG A 152 -14.45 15.69 -5.01
C ARG A 152 -15.53 14.66 -5.31
N LEU A 153 -15.30 13.39 -5.00
CA LEU A 153 -16.30 12.34 -5.17
C LEU A 153 -17.55 12.61 -4.33
N VAL A 154 -17.41 12.99 -3.05
CA VAL A 154 -18.58 13.33 -2.20
C VAL A 154 -19.42 14.43 -2.85
N ASN A 155 -18.78 15.50 -3.33
CA ASN A 155 -19.49 16.59 -4.01
C ASN A 155 -20.19 16.14 -5.31
N LEU A 156 -19.54 15.29 -6.12
CA LEU A 156 -20.13 14.77 -7.36
C LEU A 156 -21.30 13.80 -7.08
N VAL A 157 -21.20 12.98 -6.03
CA VAL A 157 -22.26 12.07 -5.60
C VAL A 157 -23.47 12.86 -5.09
N GLU A 158 -23.25 13.92 -4.31
CA GLU A 158 -24.32 14.80 -3.83
C GLU A 158 -25.05 15.51 -4.99
N GLN A 159 -24.32 15.99 -6.00
CA GLN A 159 -24.93 16.57 -7.21
C GLN A 159 -25.86 15.59 -7.95
N LYS A 160 -25.59 14.28 -7.81
CA LYS A 160 -26.41 13.19 -8.35
C LYS A 160 -27.46 12.67 -7.35
N LYS A 161 -27.60 13.32 -6.19
CA LYS A 161 -28.52 12.94 -5.10
C LYS A 161 -28.29 11.53 -4.55
N GLY A 162 -27.05 11.04 -4.63
CA GLY A 162 -26.65 9.78 -4.00
C GLY A 162 -26.10 10.00 -2.60
N LYS A 163 -25.91 8.89 -1.87
CA LYS A 163 -25.25 8.86 -0.57
C LYS A 163 -24.06 7.89 -0.62
N LEU A 164 -22.85 8.43 -0.53
CA LEU A 164 -21.61 7.66 -0.56
C LEU A 164 -21.48 6.83 0.72
N LYS A 165 -21.01 5.59 0.56
CA LYS A 165 -20.72 4.66 1.65
C LYS A 165 -19.29 4.18 1.51
N VAL A 166 -18.48 4.37 2.55
CA VAL A 166 -17.14 3.81 2.68
C VAL A 166 -17.26 2.51 3.47
N GLN A 167 -16.80 1.42 2.87
CA GLN A 167 -16.86 0.09 3.47
C GLN A 167 -15.55 -0.32 4.14
N ASP A 168 -14.42 0.10 3.56
CA ASP A 168 -13.07 -0.17 4.07
C ASP A 168 -12.13 0.92 3.52
N ALA A 169 -11.17 1.38 4.31
CA ALA A 169 -10.12 2.29 3.85
C ALA A 169 -8.71 1.89 4.32
N PHE A 170 -8.35 2.18 5.58
CA PHE A 170 -7.05 1.83 6.13
C PHE A 170 -7.15 0.65 7.08
N ARG A 171 -6.36 -0.39 6.79
CA ARG A 171 -6.21 -1.54 7.68
C ARG A 171 -4.74 -1.83 7.92
N HIS A 172 -4.30 -1.66 9.17
CA HIS A 172 -2.89 -1.84 9.53
C HIS A 172 -2.38 -3.23 9.10
N ALA A 173 -1.23 -3.28 8.41
CA ALA A 173 -0.71 -4.50 7.79
C ALA A 173 -0.59 -5.69 8.76
N ALA A 174 -0.15 -5.45 10.00
CA ALA A 174 -0.02 -6.49 11.03
C ALA A 174 -1.36 -7.11 11.49
N LYS A 175 -2.48 -6.45 11.21
CA LYS A 175 -3.83 -6.87 11.61
C LYS A 175 -4.74 -7.16 10.42
N ASN A 176 -4.24 -6.96 9.21
CA ASN A 176 -4.96 -7.19 7.98
C ASN A 176 -5.21 -8.70 7.77
N ARG A 177 -6.48 -9.09 7.80
CA ARG A 177 -6.95 -10.48 7.63
C ARG A 177 -7.79 -10.71 6.38
N ILE A 178 -8.19 -9.63 5.70
CA ILE A 178 -9.16 -9.66 4.58
C ILE A 178 -8.49 -9.32 3.25
N HIS A 179 -7.50 -8.43 3.27
CA HIS A 179 -6.75 -8.05 2.08
C HIS A 179 -5.47 -8.86 1.91
N MET A 180 -4.97 -8.94 0.68
CA MET A 180 -3.62 -9.43 0.43
C MET A 180 -2.58 -8.57 1.17
N ALA A 181 -1.48 -9.17 1.63
CA ALA A 181 -0.40 -8.46 2.34
C ALA A 181 0.22 -7.28 1.55
N ARG A 182 0.00 -7.25 0.23
CA ARG A 182 0.46 -6.19 -0.69
C ARG A 182 -0.63 -5.19 -1.09
N SER A 183 -1.76 -5.19 -0.39
CA SER A 183 -2.90 -4.30 -0.68
C SER A 183 -2.60 -2.86 -0.28
N LEU A 184 -3.08 -1.90 -1.07
CA LEU A 184 -2.95 -0.48 -0.77
C LEU A 184 -3.83 -0.02 0.42
N HIS A 185 -4.79 -0.84 0.88
CA HIS A 185 -5.51 -0.62 2.15
C HIS A 185 -4.54 -0.59 3.34
N CYS A 186 -3.41 -1.31 3.25
CA CYS A 186 -2.39 -1.31 4.30
C CYS A 186 -1.65 0.03 4.46
N GLU A 187 -1.88 0.99 3.56
CA GLU A 187 -1.34 2.36 3.63
C GLU A 187 -2.44 3.43 3.58
N GLY A 188 -3.71 3.04 3.57
CA GLY A 188 -4.85 3.94 3.39
C GLY A 188 -4.90 4.56 1.98
N ARG A 189 -4.19 3.96 1.01
CA ARG A 189 -4.15 4.43 -0.39
C ARG A 189 -5.20 3.74 -1.26
N ALA A 190 -5.93 2.77 -0.74
CA ALA A 190 -7.13 2.23 -1.35
C ALA A 190 -8.35 2.47 -0.46
N ILE A 191 -9.53 2.39 -1.05
CA ILE A 191 -10.82 2.57 -0.40
C ILE A 191 -11.89 1.78 -1.16
N ASP A 192 -12.74 1.08 -0.41
CA ASP A 192 -13.86 0.31 -0.93
C ASP A 192 -15.16 1.09 -0.76
N LEU A 193 -15.88 1.27 -1.86
CA LEU A 193 -16.99 2.20 -1.96
C LEU A 193 -18.26 1.53 -2.50
N THR A 194 -19.38 1.89 -1.89
CA THR A 194 -20.72 1.72 -2.45
C THR A 194 -21.50 3.03 -2.38
N CYS A 195 -22.70 3.05 -2.94
CA CYS A 195 -23.55 4.23 -2.89
C CYS A 195 -25.02 3.84 -2.84
N GLU A 196 -25.80 4.54 -2.04
CA GLU A 196 -27.25 4.52 -2.12
C GLU A 196 -27.72 5.55 -3.17
N GLY A 197 -28.77 5.23 -3.92
CA GLY A 197 -29.37 6.14 -4.90
C GLY A 197 -28.71 6.18 -6.29
N MET A 198 -27.68 5.37 -6.55
CA MET A 198 -27.14 5.16 -7.91
C MET A 198 -26.52 3.77 -8.09
N SER A 199 -26.31 3.36 -9.35
CA SER A 199 -25.64 2.09 -9.65
C SER A 199 -24.13 2.17 -9.39
N LEU A 200 -23.48 1.02 -9.12
CA LEU A 200 -22.01 0.95 -9.02
C LEU A 200 -21.31 1.36 -10.33
N SER A 201 -21.94 1.15 -11.49
CA SER A 201 -21.40 1.61 -12.77
C SER A 201 -21.37 3.14 -12.86
N GLU A 202 -22.40 3.82 -12.37
CA GLU A 202 -22.43 5.29 -12.29
C GLU A 202 -21.45 5.81 -11.24
N LEU A 203 -21.39 5.17 -10.07
CA LEU A 203 -20.41 5.52 -9.04
C LEU A 203 -18.98 5.37 -9.56
N ALA A 204 -18.67 4.31 -10.32
CA ALA A 204 -17.32 4.09 -10.87
C ALA A 204 -16.92 5.17 -11.88
N LYS A 205 -17.88 5.68 -12.67
CA LYS A 205 -17.67 6.85 -13.52
C LYS A 205 -17.33 8.07 -12.66
N LEU A 206 -18.06 8.31 -11.57
CA LEU A 206 -17.78 9.41 -10.66
C LEU A 206 -16.42 9.27 -9.97
N CYS A 207 -16.02 8.08 -9.52
CA CYS A 207 -14.68 7.85 -8.97
C CYS A 207 -13.59 8.17 -10.00
N TRP A 208 -13.76 7.72 -11.25
CA TRP A 208 -12.82 8.05 -12.32
C TRP A 208 -12.74 9.57 -12.56
N GLN A 209 -13.88 10.23 -12.62
CA GLN A 209 -14.01 11.68 -12.79
C GLN A 209 -13.50 12.47 -11.59
N ALA A 210 -13.55 11.90 -10.39
CA ALA A 210 -13.05 12.50 -9.16
C ALA A 210 -11.52 12.48 -9.07
N GLY A 211 -10.86 11.65 -9.88
CA GLY A 211 -9.41 11.66 -10.05
C GLY A 211 -8.67 10.54 -9.34
N PHE A 212 -9.36 9.50 -8.85
CA PHE A 212 -8.70 8.28 -8.37
C PHE A 212 -7.78 7.70 -9.46
N ASP A 213 -6.55 7.31 -9.11
CA ASP A 213 -5.58 6.83 -10.09
C ASP A 213 -5.96 5.45 -10.65
N PHE A 214 -6.64 4.64 -9.85
CA PHE A 214 -7.20 3.36 -10.24
C PHE A 214 -8.61 3.19 -9.67
N VAL A 215 -9.52 2.69 -10.48
CA VAL A 215 -10.90 2.33 -10.10
C VAL A 215 -11.15 0.93 -10.63
N LEU A 216 -11.57 0.01 -9.76
CA LEU A 216 -11.95 -1.35 -10.08
C LEU A 216 -13.38 -1.56 -9.61
N TYR A 217 -14.25 -1.97 -10.53
CA TYR A 217 -15.55 -2.53 -10.16
C TYR A 217 -15.32 -4.00 -9.83
N GLU A 218 -15.20 -4.30 -8.55
CA GLU A 218 -14.95 -5.64 -8.06
C GLU A 218 -16.26 -6.39 -7.81
N THR A 219 -16.32 -7.67 -8.19
CA THR A 219 -17.43 -8.57 -7.81
C THR A 219 -16.93 -9.79 -7.03
N PRO A 220 -16.49 -9.60 -5.78
CA PRO A 220 -16.09 -10.72 -4.94
C PRO A 220 -17.28 -11.64 -4.65
N ARG A 221 -17.00 -12.94 -4.49
CA ARG A 221 -18.03 -13.95 -4.20
C ARG A 221 -18.65 -13.82 -2.81
N THR A 222 -17.94 -13.23 -1.86
CA THR A 222 -18.27 -13.31 -0.42
C THR A 222 -18.72 -12.00 0.18
N SER A 223 -18.10 -10.86 -0.17
CA SER A 223 -18.43 -9.53 0.36
C SER A 223 -19.43 -8.75 -0.50
N GLY A 224 -19.76 -9.27 -1.69
CA GLY A 224 -20.67 -8.61 -2.63
C GLY A 224 -19.99 -7.49 -3.43
N PRO A 225 -20.64 -7.02 -4.51
CA PRO A 225 -20.03 -6.07 -5.42
C PRO A 225 -19.81 -4.69 -4.79
N HIS A 226 -18.63 -4.12 -5.02
CA HIS A 226 -18.24 -2.78 -4.57
C HIS A 226 -17.21 -2.17 -5.53
N LEU A 227 -16.77 -0.95 -5.27
CA LEU A 227 -15.67 -0.33 -6.02
C LEU A 227 -14.41 -0.24 -5.17
N HIS A 228 -13.35 -0.89 -5.62
CA HIS A 228 -12.00 -0.68 -5.10
C HIS A 228 -11.37 0.50 -5.83
N CYS A 229 -11.08 1.59 -5.12
CA CYS A 229 -10.47 2.79 -5.70
C CYS A 229 -9.14 3.09 -5.01
N SER A 230 -8.12 3.54 -5.74
CA SER A 230 -6.84 3.86 -5.12
C SER A 230 -6.11 5.03 -5.75
N VAL A 231 -5.12 5.53 -5.02
CA VAL A 231 -4.31 6.71 -5.36
C VAL A 231 -2.82 6.39 -5.33
N LYS A 232 -2.05 7.14 -6.12
CA LYS A 232 -0.61 7.23 -5.97
C LYS A 232 -0.27 7.88 -4.62
N ARG A 233 0.91 7.55 -4.10
CA ARG A 233 1.43 8.17 -2.88
C ARG A 233 1.66 9.68 -3.05
N ALA A 234 2.17 10.07 -4.22
CA ALA A 234 2.30 11.45 -4.65
C ALA A 234 1.96 11.53 -6.15
N PRO A 235 1.46 12.67 -6.66
CA PRO A 235 1.10 12.82 -8.08
C PRO A 235 2.24 12.47 -9.05
N ASP A 236 3.48 12.74 -8.64
CA ASP A 236 4.73 12.56 -9.39
C ASP A 236 5.51 11.29 -9.01
N ALA A 237 4.97 10.44 -8.14
CA ALA A 237 5.65 9.21 -7.73
C ALA A 237 5.95 8.32 -8.96
N PRO A 238 7.20 7.83 -9.11
CA PRO A 238 7.59 7.03 -10.26
C PRO A 238 6.80 5.72 -10.29
N LEU A 239 6.16 5.43 -11.42
CA LEU A 239 5.44 4.18 -11.62
C LEU A 239 6.40 3.08 -12.08
N PRO A 240 6.19 1.82 -11.63
CA PRO A 240 6.96 0.71 -12.15
C PRO A 240 6.69 0.53 -13.66
N PRO A 241 7.70 0.12 -14.45
CA PRO A 241 7.51 -0.07 -15.88
C PRO A 241 6.45 -1.14 -16.14
N ARG A 242 5.52 -0.85 -17.05
CA ARG A 242 4.54 -1.83 -17.49
C ARG A 242 5.27 -2.94 -18.27
N PRO A 243 5.05 -4.23 -17.96
CA PRO A 243 5.66 -5.31 -18.70
C PRO A 243 5.23 -5.21 -20.17
N ALA A 244 6.17 -5.47 -21.08
CA ALA A 244 5.87 -5.52 -22.51
C ALA A 244 4.74 -6.51 -22.77
N LYS A 245 3.78 -6.14 -23.63
CA LYS A 245 2.78 -7.08 -24.12
C LYS A 245 3.53 -8.21 -24.83
N LYS A 246 3.44 -9.42 -24.30
CA LYS A 246 3.84 -10.62 -25.04
C LYS A 246 2.82 -10.91 -26.14
#